data_AF-A0A7C0YDA9-F1
#
_entry.id   AF-A0A7C0YDA9-F1
#
_cell.length_a   1.000
_cell.length_b   1.000
_cell.length_c   1.000
_cell.angle_alpha   90.00
_cell.angle_beta   90.00
_cell.angle_gamma   90.00
#
_symmetry.space_group_name_H-M   'P 1'
#
loop_
_entity.id
_entity.type
_entity.pdbx_description
1 polymer ?
#
loop_
_entity_poly.entity_id
_entity_poly.type
_entity_poly.pdbx_seq_one_letter_code
_entity_poly.pdbx_strand_id
1 'polypeptide(L)'
;MKKILFFTMLSILFFGGFSAMAADPLEELLEEFHKEYNAIKPSSQYSSVNSDYKLGQAALGTLYTTKAIGLLYKQNQEILEKYDEMLRRYDKIIKQNREIIKILTSIAKSQNKRTRAENPELESGEWSNQ
;
A
#
# COMPACT_ATOMS: atom_id res chain seq x y z
N MET A 1 29.12 8.90 23.91
CA MET A 1 28.82 8.17 22.65
C MET A 1 28.30 6.75 22.87
N LYS A 2 28.92 5.90 23.72
CA LYS A 2 28.43 4.52 23.98
C LYS A 2 26.98 4.41 24.46
N LYS A 3 26.53 5.32 25.34
CA LYS A 3 25.14 5.34 25.85
C LYS A 3 24.11 5.68 24.76
N ILE A 4 24.44 6.61 23.86
CA ILE A 4 23.55 7.02 22.77
C ILE A 4 23.38 5.89 21.74
N LEU A 5 24.48 5.21 21.41
CA LEU A 5 24.46 4.01 20.54
C LEU A 5 23.64 2.86 21.13
N PHE A 6 23.67 2.68 22.45
CA PHE A 6 22.86 1.67 23.13
C PHE A 6 21.37 2.00 23.05
N PHE A 7 20.98 3.26 23.28
CA PHE A 7 19.58 3.68 23.16
C PHE A 7 19.05 3.59 21.72
N THR A 8 19.86 3.96 20.71
CA THR A 8 19.43 3.85 19.31
C THR A 8 19.28 2.39 18.88
N MET A 9 20.18 1.49 19.30
CA MET A 9 20.07 0.06 18.99
C MET A 9 18.86 -0.59 19.68
N LEU A 10 18.59 -0.19 20.93
CA LEU A 10 17.42 -0.66 21.67
C LEU A 10 16.11 -0.19 21.00
N SER A 11 16.02 1.06 20.55
CA SER A 11 14.87 1.55 19.78
C SER A 11 14.68 0.80 18.47
N ILE A 12 15.75 0.48 17.74
CA ILE A 12 15.66 -0.30 16.49
C ILE A 12 15.17 -1.73 16.76
N LEU A 13 15.58 -2.35 17.86
CA LEU A 13 15.10 -3.68 18.25
C LEU A 13 13.61 -3.66 18.66
N PHE A 14 13.18 -2.65 19.42
CA PHE A 14 11.78 -2.51 19.81
C PHE A 14 10.86 -2.19 18.63
N PHE A 15 11.26 -1.28 17.73
CA PHE A 15 10.46 -0.96 16.55
C PHE A 15 10.55 -2.03 15.45
N GLY A 16 11.71 -2.68 15.29
CA GLY A 16 11.90 -3.77 14.33
C GLY A 16 11.16 -5.05 14.74
N GLY A 17 11.06 -5.35 16.04
CA GLY A 17 10.33 -6.51 16.55
C GLY A 17 8.81 -6.40 16.40
N PHE A 18 8.24 -5.19 16.51
CA PHE A 18 6.80 -4.98 16.34
C PHE A 18 6.31 -5.23 14.91
N SER A 19 7.14 -4.96 13.91
CA SER A 19 6.79 -5.17 12.50
C SER A 19 6.74 -6.65 12.10
N ALA A 20 7.39 -7.53 12.85
CA ALA A 20 7.46 -8.97 12.56
C ALA A 20 6.32 -9.79 13.18
N MET A 21 5.44 -9.16 13.98
CA MET A 21 4.32 -9.82 14.66
C MET A 21 2.95 -9.45 14.09
N ALA A 22 2.90 -8.81 12.92
CA ALA A 22 1.66 -8.64 12.18
C ALA A 22 1.34 -9.97 11.46
N ALA A 23 0.82 -10.95 12.21
CA ALA A 23 0.23 -12.14 11.61
C ALA A 23 -0.91 -11.73 10.68
N ASP A 24 -1.03 -12.38 9.52
CA ASP A 24 -2.15 -12.12 8.60
C ASP A 24 -3.45 -12.58 9.30
N PRO A 25 -4.43 -11.68 9.53
CA PRO A 25 -5.68 -12.05 10.19
C PRO A 25 -6.46 -13.14 9.46
N LEU A 26 -6.23 -13.35 8.16
CA LEU A 26 -6.81 -14.47 7.43
C LEU A 26 -6.11 -15.80 7.76
N GLU A 27 -4.79 -15.78 7.94
CA GLU A 27 -4.00 -16.97 8.29
C GLU A 27 -4.35 -17.45 9.71
N GLU A 28 -4.47 -16.53 10.66
CA GLU A 28 -4.94 -16.85 12.02
C GLU A 28 -6.36 -17.45 12.01
N LEU A 29 -7.26 -16.89 11.20
CA LEU A 29 -8.62 -17.41 11.04
C LEU A 29 -8.64 -18.82 10.45
N LEU A 30 -7.75 -19.12 9.50
CA LEU A 30 -7.63 -20.45 8.89
C LEU A 30 -7.03 -21.47 9.86
N GLU A 31 -6.08 -21.06 10.69
CA GLU A 31 -5.51 -21.92 11.74
C GLU A 31 -6.58 -22.28 12.79
N GLU A 32 -7.38 -21.30 13.21
CA GLU A 32 -8.51 -21.51 14.12
C GLU A 32 -9.55 -22.47 13.50
N PHE A 33 -9.91 -22.27 12.23
CA PHE A 33 -10.79 -23.18 11.49
C PHE A 33 -10.24 -24.61 11.47
N HIS A 34 -8.96 -24.78 11.14
CA HIS A 34 -8.34 -26.10 11.04
C HIS A 34 -8.38 -26.83 12.38
N LYS A 35 -8.09 -26.11 13.48
CA LYS A 35 -8.15 -26.64 14.84
C LYS A 35 -9.57 -27.08 15.21
N GLU A 36 -10.58 -26.23 14.97
CA GLU A 36 -11.97 -26.53 15.32
C GLU A 36 -12.56 -27.64 14.44
N TYR A 37 -12.26 -27.63 13.14
CA TYR A 37 -12.72 -28.66 12.20
C TYR A 37 -12.22 -30.05 12.60
N ASN A 38 -10.94 -30.15 12.95
CA ASN A 38 -10.32 -31.40 13.37
C ASN A 38 -10.78 -31.86 14.77
N ALA A 39 -11.33 -30.96 15.59
CA ALA A 39 -11.92 -31.33 16.88
C ALA A 39 -13.29 -32.00 16.72
N ILE A 40 -14.02 -31.73 15.64
CA ILE A 40 -15.31 -32.35 15.34
C ILE A 40 -15.09 -33.77 14.79
N LYS A 41 -15.29 -34.78 15.66
CA LYS A 41 -15.13 -36.21 15.36
C LYS A 41 -16.38 -37.01 15.74
N PRO A 42 -16.64 -38.18 15.14
CA PRO A 42 -17.75 -39.04 15.55
C PRO A 42 -17.57 -39.52 17.00
N SER A 43 -18.68 -39.62 17.73
CA SER A 43 -18.70 -40.02 19.15
C SER A 43 -18.34 -41.49 19.38
N SER A 44 -18.58 -42.37 18.39
CA SER A 44 -18.09 -43.75 18.36
C SER A 44 -18.09 -44.31 16.94
N GLN A 45 -17.28 -45.34 16.67
CA GLN A 45 -17.25 -46.06 15.38
C GLN A 45 -18.55 -46.84 15.09
N TYR A 46 -19.37 -47.12 16.10
CA TYR A 46 -20.54 -47.99 16.01
C TYR A 46 -21.87 -47.25 16.19
N SER A 47 -21.86 -45.92 16.27
CA SER A 47 -23.08 -45.12 16.35
C SER A 47 -23.77 -45.08 14.98
N SER A 48 -25.07 -45.41 14.93
CA SER A 48 -25.88 -45.26 13.71
C SER A 48 -26.07 -43.80 13.29
N VAL A 49 -25.68 -42.84 14.14
CA VAL A 49 -25.75 -41.39 13.95
C VAL A 49 -24.40 -40.83 13.46
N ASN A 50 -23.67 -41.61 12.66
CA ASN A 50 -22.31 -41.34 12.19
C ASN A 50 -22.18 -40.18 11.17
N SER A 51 -23.19 -39.31 11.06
CA SER A 51 -23.23 -38.20 10.10
C SER A 51 -23.37 -36.83 10.75
N ASP A 52 -23.77 -36.73 12.02
CA ASP A 52 -24.03 -35.44 12.66
C ASP A 52 -22.78 -34.58 12.77
N TYR A 53 -21.62 -35.21 12.97
CA TYR A 53 -20.34 -34.50 12.98
C TYR A 53 -20.03 -33.86 11.61
N LYS A 54 -20.51 -34.43 10.49
CA LYS A 54 -20.36 -33.84 9.15
C LYS A 54 -21.22 -32.60 8.99
N LEU A 55 -22.42 -32.59 9.57
CA LEU A 55 -23.27 -31.42 9.60
C LEU A 55 -22.63 -30.30 10.45
N GLY A 56 -22.03 -30.66 11.58
CA GLY A 56 -21.21 -29.74 12.39
C GLY A 56 -20.02 -29.17 11.61
N GLN A 57 -19.28 -30.00 10.88
CA GLN A 57 -18.17 -29.58 10.01
C GLN A 57 -18.64 -28.65 8.88
N ALA A 58 -19.78 -28.95 8.25
CA ALA A 58 -20.34 -28.12 7.20
C ALA A 58 -20.78 -26.75 7.73
N ALA A 59 -21.48 -26.72 8.87
CA ALA A 59 -21.88 -25.49 9.53
C ALA A 59 -20.67 -24.64 9.95
N LEU A 60 -19.63 -25.28 10.48
CA LEU A 60 -18.36 -24.64 10.80
C LEU A 60 -17.72 -24.02 9.55
N GLY A 61 -17.64 -24.78 8.45
CA GLY A 61 -17.12 -24.29 7.18
C GLY A 61 -17.88 -23.07 6.67
N THR A 62 -19.21 -23.06 6.75
CA THR A 62 -20.02 -21.89 6.37
C THR A 62 -19.70 -20.68 7.25
N LEU A 63 -19.62 -20.87 8.57
CA LEU A 63 -19.36 -19.80 9.52
C LEU A 63 -17.99 -19.14 9.27
N TYR A 64 -16.93 -19.96 9.13
CA TYR A 64 -15.59 -19.45 8.83
C TYR A 64 -15.48 -18.84 7.44
N THR A 65 -16.21 -19.36 6.45
CA THR A 65 -16.32 -18.73 5.13
C THR A 65 -16.89 -17.31 5.25
N THR A 66 -17.97 -17.13 6.02
CA THR A 66 -18.55 -15.79 6.27
C THR A 66 -17.57 -14.87 7.00
N LYS A 67 -16.84 -15.37 8.01
CA LYS A 67 -15.79 -14.60 8.69
C LYS A 67 -14.69 -14.16 7.72
N ALA A 68 -14.21 -15.06 6.87
CA ALA A 68 -13.17 -14.78 5.88
C ALA A 68 -13.63 -13.72 4.86
N ILE A 69 -14.86 -13.85 4.34
CA ILE A 69 -15.45 -12.82 3.46
C ILE A 69 -15.52 -11.46 4.16
N GLY A 70 -15.89 -11.43 5.43
CA GLY A 70 -15.92 -10.20 6.23
C GLY A 70 -14.54 -9.56 6.40
N LEU A 71 -13.49 -10.36 6.61
CA LEU A 71 -12.11 -9.86 6.68
C LEU A 71 -11.64 -9.30 5.33
N LEU A 72 -11.86 -10.05 4.25
CA LEU A 72 -11.50 -9.62 2.89
C LEU A 72 -12.21 -8.32 2.50
N TYR A 73 -13.48 -8.18 2.86
CA TYR A 73 -14.24 -6.96 2.62
C TYR A 73 -13.60 -5.75 3.31
N LYS A 74 -13.24 -5.88 4.60
CA LYS A 74 -12.56 -4.82 5.35
C LYS A 74 -11.20 -4.46 4.76
N GLN A 75 -10.39 -5.47 4.43
CA GLN A 75 -9.08 -5.26 3.80
C GLN A 75 -9.23 -4.53 2.45
N ASN A 76 -10.21 -4.90 1.64
CA ASN A 76 -10.48 -4.21 0.37
C ASN A 76 -10.89 -2.75 0.58
N GLN A 77 -11.69 -2.46 1.61
CA GLN A 77 -12.06 -1.09 1.95
C GLN A 77 -10.84 -0.25 2.35
N GLU A 78 -9.96 -0.77 3.21
CA GLU A 78 -8.72 -0.08 3.59
C GLU A 78 -7.80 0.16 2.39
N ILE A 79 -7.72 -0.80 1.46
CA ILE A 79 -6.95 -0.66 0.22
C ILE A 79 -7.53 0.48 -0.64
N LEU A 80 -8.85 0.55 -0.80
CA LEU A 80 -9.50 1.63 -1.55
C LEU A 80 -9.22 3.00 -0.93
N GLU A 81 -9.30 3.12 0.40
CA GLU A 81 -8.98 4.37 1.10
C GLU A 81 -7.52 4.80 0.86
N LYS A 82 -6.58 3.85 0.88
CA LYS A 82 -5.17 4.12 0.55
C LYS A 82 -4.97 4.55 -0.91
N TYR A 83 -5.71 3.96 -1.85
CA TYR A 83 -5.68 4.39 -3.24
C TYR A 83 -6.21 5.80 -3.42
N ASP A 84 -7.32 6.16 -2.76
CA ASP A 84 -7.86 7.52 -2.79
C ASP A 84 -6.86 8.54 -2.22
N GLU A 85 -6.18 8.20 -1.13
CA GLU A 85 -5.13 9.05 -0.57
C GLU A 85 -3.95 9.20 -1.56
N MET A 86 -3.52 8.09 -2.16
CA MET A 86 -2.44 8.10 -3.15
C MET A 86 -2.79 8.97 -4.35
N LEU A 87 -4.02 8.89 -4.88
CA LEU A 87 -4.50 9.74 -5.97
C LEU A 87 -4.42 11.23 -5.61
N ARG A 88 -4.90 11.61 -4.42
CA ARG A 88 -4.80 13.00 -3.95
C ARG A 88 -3.35 13.49 -3.86
N ARG A 89 -2.44 12.63 -3.41
CA ARG A 89 -1.00 12.95 -3.37
C ARG A 89 -0.44 13.15 -4.79
N TYR A 90 -0.82 12.30 -5.74
CA TYR A 90 -0.42 12.47 -7.13
C TYR A 90 -0.96 13.75 -7.77
N ASP A 91 -2.22 14.12 -7.52
CA ASP A 91 -2.78 15.38 -7.99
C ASP A 91 -1.97 16.59 -7.50
N LYS A 92 -1.56 16.56 -6.24
CA LYS A 92 -0.68 17.60 -5.67
C LYS A 92 0.66 17.66 -6.39
N ILE A 93 1.29 16.51 -6.65
CA ILE A 93 2.56 16.42 -7.39
C ILE A 93 2.39 16.96 -8.81
N ILE A 94 1.31 16.60 -9.51
CA ILE A 94 1.01 17.10 -10.85
C ILE A 94 0.88 18.63 -10.85
N LYS A 95 0.16 19.18 -9.87
CA LYS A 95 0.02 20.64 -9.72
C LYS A 95 1.37 21.31 -9.49
N GLN A 96 2.18 20.78 -8.60
CA GLN A 96 3.55 21.29 -8.34
C GLN A 96 4.41 21.22 -9.61
N ASN A 97 4.37 20.13 -10.35
CA ASN A 97 5.12 19.98 -11.60
C ASN A 97 4.68 21.00 -12.66
N ARG A 98 3.37 21.29 -12.76
CA ARG A 98 2.87 22.35 -13.66
C ARG A 98 3.41 23.73 -13.30
N GLU A 99 3.49 24.05 -12.01
CA GLU A 99 4.05 25.32 -11.53
C GLU A 99 5.55 25.41 -11.84
N ILE A 100 6.30 24.34 -11.62
CA ILE A 100 7.72 24.26 -11.98
C ILE A 100 7.92 24.50 -13.48
N ILE A 101 7.15 23.83 -14.34
CA ILE A 101 7.22 24.01 -15.80
C ILE A 101 6.94 25.48 -16.18
N LYS A 102 5.93 26.11 -15.56
CA LYS A 102 5.61 27.52 -15.80
C LYS A 102 6.77 28.44 -15.43
N ILE A 103 7.39 28.21 -14.27
CA ILE A 103 8.56 28.97 -13.80
C ILE A 103 9.72 28.79 -14.76
N LEU A 104 10.10 27.54 -15.08
CA LEU A 104 11.19 27.23 -16.00
C LEU A 104 10.98 27.86 -17.38
N THR A 105 9.75 27.82 -17.89
CA THR A 105 9.39 28.46 -19.17
C THR A 105 9.58 29.98 -19.11
N SER A 106 9.20 30.61 -18.00
CA SER A 106 9.38 32.06 -17.81
C SER A 106 10.86 32.45 -17.73
N ILE A 107 11.67 31.64 -17.04
CA ILE A 107 13.12 31.83 -16.92
C ILE A 107 13.75 31.71 -18.31
N ALA A 108 13.44 30.64 -19.06
CA ALA A 108 13.96 30.42 -20.41
C ALA A 108 13.62 31.59 -21.37
N LYS A 109 12.37 32.08 -21.33
CA LYS A 109 11.96 33.26 -22.11
C LYS A 109 12.73 34.53 -21.71
N SER A 110 12.92 34.75 -20.41
CA SER A 110 13.65 35.92 -19.90
C SER A 110 15.13 35.88 -20.27
N GLN A 111 15.76 34.70 -20.23
CA GLN A 111 17.13 34.49 -20.65
C GLN A 111 17.28 34.76 -22.15
N ASN A 112 16.44 34.17 -22.99
CA ASN A 112 16.45 34.41 -24.43
C ASN A 112 16.28 35.91 -24.76
N LYS A 113 15.37 36.61 -24.07
CA LYS A 113 15.19 38.06 -24.24
C LYS A 113 16.44 38.86 -23.84
N ARG A 114 17.15 38.48 -22.76
CA ARG A 114 18.42 39.12 -22.38
C ARG A 114 19.51 38.87 -23.42
N THR A 115 19.69 37.62 -23.86
CA THR A 115 20.68 37.27 -24.88
C THR A 115 20.45 38.02 -26.19
N ARG A 116 19.19 38.20 -26.60
CA ARG A 116 18.82 38.97 -27.80
C ARG A 116 19.02 40.49 -27.64
N ALA A 117 18.86 41.02 -26.42
CA ALA A 117 19.15 42.43 -26.13
C ALA A 117 20.66 42.71 -26.06
N GLU A 118 21.47 41.73 -25.64
CA GLU A 118 22.93 41.83 -25.56
C GLU A 118 23.62 41.61 -26.91
N ASN A 119 23.02 40.87 -27.85
CA ASN A 119 23.56 40.64 -29.21
C ASN A 119 22.50 40.92 -30.31
N PRO A 120 22.22 42.18 -30.64
CA PRO A 120 21.26 42.55 -31.68
C PRO A 120 21.73 42.21 -33.12
N GLU A 121 23.04 42.03 -33.34
CA GLU A 121 23.62 41.75 -34.68
C GLU A 121 23.28 40.35 -35.24
N LEU A 122 22.85 39.42 -34.37
CA LEU A 122 22.49 38.05 -34.77
C LEU A 122 21.19 37.96 -35.59
N GLU A 123 20.30 38.96 -35.54
CA GLU A 123 19.09 38.98 -36.39
C GLU A 123 19.31 39.61 -37.77
N SER A 124 20.26 40.54 -37.90
CA SER A 124 20.55 41.19 -39.18
C SER A 124 21.30 40.30 -40.18
N GLY A 125 21.86 39.16 -39.73
CA GLY A 125 22.65 38.26 -40.55
C GLY A 125 21.86 37.20 -41.34
N GLU A 126 20.59 36.95 -41.02
CA GLU A 126 19.78 35.92 -41.71
C GLU A 126 19.13 36.40 -43.02
N TRP A 127 19.17 37.71 -43.32
CA TRP A 127 18.59 38.28 -44.55
C TRP A 127 19.62 38.73 -45.61
N SER A 128 20.91 38.39 -45.48
CA SER A 128 21.94 38.89 -46.42
C SER A 128 22.50 37.86 -47.41
N ASN A 129 21.95 36.66 -47.51
CA ASN A 129 22.36 35.67 -48.52
C ASN A 129 21.19 35.37 -49.46
N GLN A 130 20.96 36.31 -50.40
CA GLN A 130 20.24 36.09 -51.65
C GLN A 130 21.25 36.01 -52.80
#